data_AF-A0A3B8HE39-F1
#
_entry.id   AF-A0A3B8HE39-F1
#
_cell.length_a   1.000
_cell.length_b   1.000
_cell.length_c   1.000
_cell.angle_alpha   90.00
_cell.angle_beta   90.00
_cell.angle_gamma   90.00
#
_symmetry.space_group_name_H-M   'P 1'
#
loop_
_entity.id
_entity.type
_entity.pdbx_description
1 polymer ?
#
loop_
_entity_poly.entity_id
_entity_poly.type
_entity_poly.pdbx_seq_one_letter_code
_entity_poly.pdbx_strand_id
1 'polypeptide(L)'
;MSKSTLIGTLGAFAVVLVFASLSFAQVMATFSPEQMAYGGVPYISGGVGLDERAQMSEVSHDYNLKLMFATSPSGEYLSNVAVVIRDTRGRKILEAVSEGPWLFTRLPSGKYSVTATAQGKTIQREVLVPGKALAEADFYWKESKLSFLDGGRNCGY
;
A
#
# COMPACT_ATOMS: atom_id res chain seq x y z
N MET A 1 -76.70 26.21 26.26
CA MET A 1 -75.81 25.53 27.21
C MET A 1 -74.51 26.34 27.28
N SER A 2 -74.30 27.23 28.27
CA SER A 2 -73.78 26.94 29.62
C SER A 2 -72.46 26.15 29.54
N LYS A 3 -71.26 26.61 29.95
CA LYS A 3 -70.83 27.65 30.89
C LYS A 3 -69.34 27.96 30.64
N SER A 4 -68.94 29.16 31.06
CA SER A 4 -67.57 29.64 31.31
C SER A 4 -66.75 28.75 32.26
N THR A 5 -65.43 28.97 32.37
CA THR A 5 -64.74 29.33 33.64
C THR A 5 -63.25 28.89 33.72
N LEU A 6 -62.41 29.92 33.93
CA LEU A 6 -61.17 30.04 34.74
C LEU A 6 -59.89 29.26 34.41
N ILE A 7 -58.88 30.06 34.02
CA ILE A 7 -57.44 29.78 34.12
C ILE A 7 -57.05 29.96 35.59
N GLY A 8 -56.61 28.88 36.23
CA GLY A 8 -55.99 28.91 37.56
C GLY A 8 -54.47 28.88 37.44
N THR A 9 -53.82 29.99 37.77
CA THR A 9 -52.36 30.10 37.97
C THR A 9 -52.02 29.82 39.43
N LEU A 10 -51.06 28.92 39.70
CA LEU A 10 -50.20 28.86 40.89
C LEU A 10 -49.16 27.75 40.61
N GLY A 11 -47.92 28.10 40.26
CA GLY A 11 -46.76 28.05 41.17
C GLY A 11 -46.15 26.63 41.21
N ALA A 12 -44.86 26.36 41.20
CA ALA A 12 -43.63 27.13 41.14
C ALA A 12 -42.49 26.11 40.86
N PHE A 13 -41.29 26.60 40.52
CA PHE A 13 -40.00 25.88 40.50
C PHE A 13 -39.78 24.78 39.44
N ALA A 14 -39.19 25.20 38.32
CA ALA A 14 -38.07 24.48 37.74
C ALA A 14 -37.13 25.49 37.07
N VAL A 15 -36.02 25.79 37.72
CA VAL A 15 -34.87 26.47 37.09
C VAL A 15 -34.31 25.50 36.07
N VAL A 16 -34.71 25.65 34.81
CA VAL A 16 -34.07 24.94 33.70
C VAL A 16 -32.98 25.88 33.16
N LEU A 17 -31.75 25.60 33.62
CA LEU A 17 -30.53 26.10 33.01
C LEU A 17 -30.55 25.71 31.52
N VAL A 18 -30.85 26.67 30.64
CA VAL A 18 -30.67 26.50 29.20
C VAL A 18 -29.17 26.56 28.93
N PHE A 19 -28.50 25.43 29.13
CA PHE A 19 -27.14 25.23 28.66
C PHE A 19 -27.17 25.30 27.13
N ALA A 20 -26.50 26.32 26.61
CA ALA A 20 -26.27 26.51 25.19
C ALA A 20 -25.58 25.27 24.60
N SER A 21 -26.33 24.46 23.86
CA SER A 21 -25.78 23.40 23.01
C SER A 21 -25.26 24.03 21.71
N LEU A 22 -24.07 24.62 21.79
CA LEU A 22 -23.20 24.78 20.62
C LEU A 22 -22.79 23.38 20.17
N SER A 23 -23.58 22.79 19.27
CA SER A 23 -23.22 21.56 18.57
C SER A 23 -22.05 21.85 17.62
N PHE A 24 -20.83 21.79 18.14
CA PHE A 24 -19.65 21.63 17.31
C PHE A 24 -19.68 20.20 16.78
N ALA A 25 -20.25 20.01 15.59
CA ALA A 25 -20.10 18.77 14.87
C ALA A 25 -18.60 18.64 14.51
N GLN A 26 -17.88 17.84 15.29
CA GLN A 26 -16.48 17.53 15.02
C GLN A 26 -16.44 16.70 13.73
N VAL A 27 -16.03 17.34 12.62
CA VAL A 27 -15.55 16.62 11.45
C VAL A 27 -14.25 15.94 11.87
N MET A 28 -14.36 14.68 12.28
CA MET A 28 -13.20 13.81 12.37
C MET A 28 -12.76 13.58 10.93
N ALA A 29 -11.76 14.33 10.49
CA ALA A 29 -11.00 13.97 9.30
C ALA A 29 -10.32 12.64 9.61
N THR A 30 -10.97 11.54 9.23
CA THR A 30 -10.34 10.23 9.18
C THR A 30 -9.23 10.35 8.15
N PHE A 31 -8.00 10.56 8.62
CA PHE A 31 -6.81 10.21 7.85
C PHE A 31 -6.88 8.69 7.63
N SER A 32 -7.53 8.28 6.55
CA SER A 32 -7.35 6.94 6.01
C SER A 32 -6.07 7.02 5.18
N PRO A 33 -4.98 6.30 5.53
CA PRO A 33 -3.94 6.09 4.55
C PRO A 33 -4.62 5.43 3.35
N GLU A 34 -4.59 6.12 2.21
CA GLU A 34 -5.18 5.67 0.96
C GLU A 34 -4.31 4.53 0.41
N GLN A 35 -4.30 3.37 1.09
CA GLN A 35 -3.79 2.11 0.56
C GLN A 35 -4.91 1.43 -0.24
N MET A 36 -5.43 2.11 -1.26
CA MET A 36 -6.26 1.45 -2.26
C MET A 36 -5.38 1.12 -3.46
N ALA A 37 -4.77 -0.07 -3.41
CA ALA A 37 -4.38 -0.79 -4.60
C ALA A 37 -5.52 -0.79 -5.61
N TYR A 38 -5.21 -0.65 -6.90
CA TYR A 38 -6.18 -0.89 -7.96
C TYR A 38 -6.85 -2.27 -7.75
N GLY A 39 -8.16 -2.29 -7.46
CA GLY A 39 -8.91 -3.54 -7.26
C GLY A 39 -8.99 -4.08 -5.81
N GLY A 40 -8.55 -3.32 -4.80
CA GLY A 40 -8.78 -3.67 -3.38
C GLY A 40 -7.97 -4.87 -2.86
N VAL A 41 -6.89 -5.22 -3.56
CA VAL A 41 -5.97 -6.27 -3.14
C VAL A 41 -5.06 -5.75 -2.03
N PRO A 42 -5.00 -6.41 -0.85
CA PRO A 42 -4.16 -5.94 0.24
C PRO A 42 -2.68 -6.20 -0.08
N TYR A 43 -1.84 -5.20 0.20
CA TYR A 43 -0.40 -5.31 0.09
C TYR A 43 0.30 -4.57 1.23
N ILE A 44 1.52 -5.00 1.54
CA ILE A 44 2.45 -4.29 2.41
C ILE A 44 3.81 -4.23 1.71
N SER A 45 4.53 -3.12 1.89
CA SER A 45 5.89 -2.97 1.37
C SER A 45 6.82 -2.41 2.42
N GLY A 46 8.09 -2.80 2.35
CA GLY A 46 9.07 -2.43 3.35
C GLY A 46 10.31 -3.32 3.34
N GLY A 47 10.91 -3.48 4.51
CA GLY A 47 12.05 -4.35 4.75
C GLY A 47 13.39 -3.68 4.49
N VAL A 48 13.50 -2.36 4.71
CA VAL A 48 14.80 -1.67 4.67
C VAL A 48 15.61 -2.03 5.92
N GLY A 49 14.95 -2.03 7.08
CA GLY A 49 15.54 -2.41 8.37
C GLY A 49 15.43 -3.91 8.67
N LEU A 50 16.30 -4.41 9.55
CA LEU A 50 16.24 -5.80 10.03
C LEU A 50 14.98 -6.07 10.84
N ASP A 51 14.62 -5.17 11.76
CA ASP A 51 13.43 -5.32 12.60
C ASP A 51 12.14 -5.32 11.77
N GLU A 52 12.10 -4.45 10.76
CA GLU A 52 10.99 -4.39 9.81
C GLU A 52 10.85 -5.70 9.03
N ARG A 53 11.96 -6.29 8.58
CA ARG A 53 11.92 -7.62 7.93
C ARG A 53 11.46 -8.71 8.88
N ALA A 54 11.84 -8.65 10.15
CA ALA A 54 11.37 -9.61 11.15
C ALA A 54 9.85 -9.50 11.31
N GLN A 55 9.33 -8.29 11.50
CA GLN A 55 7.89 -8.03 11.60
C GLN A 55 7.12 -8.45 10.34
N MET A 56 7.66 -8.12 9.15
CA MET A 56 7.05 -8.54 7.88
C MET A 56 7.06 -10.06 7.71
N SER A 57 8.09 -10.74 8.23
CA SER A 57 8.16 -12.21 8.22
C SER A 57 7.12 -12.83 9.14
N GLU A 58 6.85 -12.22 10.30
CA GLU A 58 5.80 -12.67 11.23
C GLU A 58 4.42 -12.60 10.58
N VAL A 59 4.11 -11.54 9.83
CA VAL A 59 2.83 -11.39 9.13
C VAL A 59 2.83 -12.03 7.73
N SER A 60 3.93 -12.65 7.29
CA SER A 60 4.03 -13.21 5.93
C SER A 60 3.02 -14.33 5.65
N HIS A 61 2.55 -15.03 6.70
CA HIS A 61 1.51 -16.05 6.62
C HIS A 61 0.16 -15.48 6.15
N ASP A 62 -0.03 -14.16 6.27
CA ASP A 62 -1.18 -13.45 5.74
C ASP A 62 -1.06 -13.12 4.24
N TYR A 63 -0.04 -13.61 3.56
CA TYR A 63 0.15 -13.34 2.15
C TYR A 63 0.55 -14.61 1.42
N ASN A 64 0.34 -14.62 0.11
CA ASN A 64 0.70 -15.78 -0.72
C ASN A 64 1.61 -15.40 -1.89
N LEU A 65 2.04 -14.15 -1.95
CA LEU A 65 3.10 -13.68 -2.84
C LEU A 65 4.01 -12.69 -2.13
N LYS A 66 5.31 -12.95 -2.18
CA LYS A 66 6.40 -12.03 -1.81
C LYS A 66 7.20 -11.66 -3.05
N LEU A 67 7.46 -10.38 -3.22
CA LEU A 67 8.38 -9.85 -4.21
C LEU A 67 9.61 -9.30 -3.50
N MET A 68 10.80 -9.55 -4.05
CA MET A 68 12.06 -8.98 -3.56
C MET A 68 12.73 -8.15 -4.65
N PHE A 69 13.22 -6.95 -4.32
CA PHE A 69 13.86 -6.03 -5.26
C PHE A 69 15.30 -5.71 -4.83
N ALA A 70 16.27 -5.99 -5.71
CA ALA A 70 17.68 -5.71 -5.45
C ALA A 70 18.45 -5.44 -6.75
N THR A 71 19.72 -5.04 -6.67
CA THR A 71 20.59 -4.89 -7.84
C THR A 71 21.17 -6.22 -8.32
N SER A 72 21.35 -7.18 -7.40
CA SER A 72 21.79 -8.55 -7.65
C SER A 72 21.45 -9.43 -6.43
N PRO A 73 21.63 -10.77 -6.48
CA PRO A 73 21.34 -11.65 -5.34
C PRO A 73 22.09 -11.29 -4.05
N SER A 74 23.30 -10.72 -4.17
CA SER A 74 24.11 -10.20 -3.06
C SER A 74 24.29 -8.68 -3.14
N GLY A 75 23.38 -8.01 -3.87
CA GLY A 75 23.48 -6.59 -4.18
C GLY A 75 22.72 -5.72 -3.19
N GLU A 76 22.61 -4.46 -3.56
CA GLU A 76 21.85 -3.48 -2.80
C GLU A 76 20.36 -3.71 -2.96
N TYR A 77 19.63 -3.57 -1.86
CA TYR A 77 18.18 -3.59 -1.86
C TYR A 77 17.63 -2.30 -2.45
N LEU A 78 16.54 -2.42 -3.19
CA LEU A 78 15.92 -1.31 -3.90
C LEU A 78 14.58 -0.92 -3.28
N SER A 79 14.28 0.37 -3.28
CA SER A 79 12.96 0.95 -2.98
C SER A 79 12.48 1.78 -4.17
N ASN A 80 11.30 2.40 -4.03
CA ASN A 80 10.64 3.16 -5.09
C ASN A 80 10.47 2.34 -6.38
N VAL A 81 10.07 1.08 -6.21
CA VAL A 81 9.84 0.15 -7.31
C VAL A 81 8.36 0.16 -7.67
N ALA A 82 8.02 0.63 -8.87
CA ALA A 82 6.65 0.56 -9.36
C ALA A 82 6.31 -0.90 -9.73
N VAL A 83 5.20 -1.41 -9.21
CA VAL A 83 4.76 -2.80 -9.40
C VAL A 83 3.36 -2.81 -10.00
N VAL A 84 3.20 -3.57 -11.08
CA VAL A 84 1.91 -3.85 -11.71
C VAL A 84 1.74 -5.36 -11.84
N ILE A 85 0.65 -5.90 -11.29
CA ILE A 85 0.30 -7.31 -11.42
C ILE A 85 -0.94 -7.44 -12.31
N ARG A 86 -0.88 -8.32 -13.31
CA ARG A 86 -2.00 -8.63 -14.20
C ARG A 86 -2.35 -10.11 -14.17
N ASP A 87 -3.64 -10.42 -14.29
CA ASP A 87 -4.11 -11.80 -14.49
C ASP A 87 -3.85 -12.28 -15.93
N THR A 88 -4.16 -13.55 -16.21
CA THR A 88 -4.01 -14.14 -17.55
C THR A 88 -4.90 -13.52 -18.62
N ARG A 89 -5.90 -12.71 -18.24
CA ARG A 89 -6.78 -11.95 -19.15
C ARG A 89 -6.24 -10.53 -19.39
N GLY A 90 -5.07 -10.21 -18.85
CA GLY A 90 -4.46 -8.89 -18.92
C GLY A 90 -5.11 -7.84 -18.00
N ARG A 91 -6.05 -8.23 -17.13
CA ARG A 91 -6.67 -7.29 -16.19
C ARG A 91 -5.66 -6.94 -15.12
N LYS A 92 -5.53 -5.64 -14.82
CA LYS A 92 -4.70 -5.15 -13.72
C LYS A 92 -5.36 -5.53 -12.39
N ILE A 93 -4.62 -6.21 -11.52
CA ILE A 93 -5.08 -6.72 -10.23
C ILE A 93 -4.43 -5.98 -9.06
N LEU A 94 -3.22 -5.46 -9.27
CA LEU A 94 -2.50 -4.62 -8.33
C LEU A 94 -1.71 -3.57 -9.11
N GLU A 95 -1.69 -2.35 -8.58
CA GLU A 95 -0.75 -1.29 -8.94
C GLU A 95 -0.30 -0.64 -7.64
N ALA A 96 1.00 -0.62 -7.40
CA ALA A 96 1.61 -0.13 -6.17
C ALA A 96 3.02 0.40 -6.43
N VAL A 97 3.53 1.20 -5.49
CA VAL A 97 4.95 1.54 -5.41
C VAL A 97 5.49 0.93 -4.12
N SER A 98 6.55 0.13 -4.23
CA SER A 98 7.19 -0.48 -3.07
C SER A 98 8.16 0.50 -2.40
N GLU A 99 7.92 0.81 -1.13
CA GLU A 99 8.77 1.71 -0.34
C GLU A 99 10.03 1.03 0.20
N GLY A 100 10.13 -0.29 0.09
CA GLY A 100 11.30 -1.08 0.45
C GLY A 100 11.51 -2.27 -0.48
N PRO A 101 12.53 -3.09 -0.22
CA PRO A 101 12.88 -4.21 -1.08
C PRO A 101 11.85 -5.34 -1.08
N TRP A 102 10.99 -5.42 -0.08
CA TRP A 102 9.99 -6.47 0.03
C TRP A 102 8.60 -5.91 -0.21
N LEU A 103 7.80 -6.62 -1.01
CA LEU A 103 6.37 -6.39 -1.14
C LEU A 103 5.64 -7.71 -0.95
N PHE A 104 4.69 -7.75 -0.01
CA PHE A 104 3.79 -8.88 0.16
C PHE A 104 2.40 -8.51 -0.32
N THR A 105 1.70 -9.44 -0.96
CA THR A 105 0.33 -9.25 -1.44
C THR A 105 -0.44 -10.56 -1.38
N ARG A 106 -1.77 -10.48 -1.18
CA ARG A 106 -2.65 -11.64 -1.14
C ARG A 106 -3.52 -11.68 -2.39
N LEU A 107 -3.22 -12.60 -3.29
CA LEU A 107 -3.93 -12.76 -4.57
C LEU A 107 -4.77 -14.04 -4.58
N PRO A 108 -5.87 -14.09 -5.35
CA PRO A 108 -6.50 -15.37 -5.68
C PRO A 108 -5.48 -16.34 -6.29
N SER A 109 -5.58 -17.63 -6.00
CA SER A 109 -4.66 -18.61 -6.59
C SER A 109 -4.75 -18.60 -8.12
N GLY A 110 -3.62 -18.53 -8.80
CA GLY A 110 -3.61 -18.41 -10.26
C GLY A 110 -2.25 -18.03 -10.83
N LYS A 111 -2.21 -17.82 -12.14
CA LYS A 111 -1.04 -17.33 -12.87
C LYS A 111 -1.16 -15.82 -13.07
N TYR A 112 -0.07 -15.11 -12.83
CA TYR A 112 -0.02 -13.66 -12.94
C TYR A 112 1.26 -13.21 -13.63
N SER A 113 1.14 -12.09 -14.33
CA SER A 113 2.28 -11.36 -14.85
C SER A 113 2.61 -10.21 -13.91
N VAL A 114 3.82 -10.22 -13.34
CA VAL A 114 4.34 -9.20 -12.43
C VAL A 114 5.33 -8.35 -13.19
N THR A 115 5.02 -7.07 -13.35
CA THR A 115 5.89 -6.07 -13.95
C THR A 115 6.42 -5.18 -12.85
N ALA A 116 7.73 -5.11 -12.70
CA ALA A 116 8.39 -4.23 -11.75
C ALA A 116 9.30 -3.25 -12.51
N THR A 117 9.31 -1.99 -12.09
CA THR A 117 10.10 -0.93 -12.70
C THR A 117 10.90 -0.19 -11.64
N ALA A 118 12.21 -0.15 -11.82
CA ALA A 118 13.15 0.59 -10.98
C ALA A 118 14.09 1.39 -11.88
N GLN A 119 14.35 2.65 -11.53
CA GLN A 119 15.29 3.53 -12.27
C GLN A 119 15.04 3.56 -13.80
N GLY A 120 13.77 3.59 -14.20
CA GLY A 120 13.36 3.61 -15.62
C GLY A 120 13.52 2.28 -16.37
N LYS A 121 13.98 1.21 -15.71
CA LYS A 121 14.12 -0.13 -16.30
C LYS A 121 13.04 -1.06 -15.79
N THR A 122 12.38 -1.75 -16.71
CA THR A 122 11.26 -2.65 -16.41
C THR A 122 11.67 -4.11 -16.57
N ILE A 123 11.31 -4.94 -15.60
CA ILE A 123 11.44 -6.40 -15.64
C ILE A 123 10.05 -7.00 -15.45
N GLN A 124 9.70 -7.97 -16.30
CA GLN A 124 8.44 -8.70 -16.21
C GLN A 124 8.71 -10.18 -15.93
N ARG A 125 7.89 -10.79 -15.06
CA ARG A 125 7.95 -12.22 -14.74
C ARG A 125 6.56 -12.82 -14.60
N GLU A 126 6.43 -14.06 -15.05
CA GLU A 126 5.26 -14.89 -14.75
C GLU A 126 5.43 -15.55 -13.39
N VAL A 127 4.40 -15.50 -12.56
CA VAL A 127 4.38 -16.07 -11.21
C VAL A 127 3.13 -16.92 -11.03
N LEU A 128 3.31 -18.13 -10.53
CA LEU A 128 2.23 -19.00 -10.10
C LEU A 128 2.00 -18.78 -8.60
N VAL A 129 0.84 -18.23 -8.25
CA VAL A 129 0.45 -17.98 -6.86
C VAL A 129 -0.41 -19.14 -6.36
N PRO A 130 0.05 -19.90 -5.35
CA PRO A 130 -0.73 -20.97 -4.76
C PRO A 130 -1.78 -20.43 -3.76
N GLY A 131 -2.76 -21.25 -3.41
CA GLY A 131 -3.82 -20.83 -2.48
C GLY A 131 -3.45 -20.86 -1.00
N LYS A 132 -2.41 -21.62 -0.61
CA LYS A 132 -2.07 -21.89 0.81
C LYS A 132 -0.57 -21.79 1.14
N ALA A 133 0.27 -21.40 0.18
CA ALA A 133 1.71 -21.29 0.37
C ALA A 133 2.18 -19.89 -0.08
N LEU A 134 3.38 -19.51 0.35
CA LEU A 134 4.01 -18.28 -0.12
C LEU A 134 4.76 -18.57 -1.43
N ALA A 135 4.39 -17.89 -2.52
CA ALA A 135 5.23 -17.79 -3.70
C ALA A 135 6.22 -16.64 -3.54
N GLU A 136 7.44 -16.80 -4.05
CA GLU A 136 8.46 -15.76 -4.05
C GLU A 136 8.91 -15.43 -5.48
N ALA A 137 9.14 -14.15 -5.76
CA ALA A 137 9.71 -13.69 -7.02
C ALA A 137 10.69 -12.53 -6.80
N ASP A 138 11.95 -12.76 -7.14
CA ASP A 138 13.01 -11.76 -6.99
C ASP A 138 13.26 -11.00 -8.28
N PHE A 139 13.51 -9.70 -8.22
CA PHE A 139 13.84 -8.88 -9.37
C PHE A 139 15.18 -8.21 -9.16
N TYR A 140 16.06 -8.36 -10.16
CA TYR A 140 17.44 -7.90 -10.09
C TYR A 140 17.75 -6.92 -11.23
N TRP A 141 18.07 -5.68 -10.86
CA TRP A 141 18.52 -4.66 -11.81
C TRP A 141 20.01 -4.46 -11.66
N LYS A 142 20.79 -5.05 -12.58
CA LYS A 142 22.22 -4.76 -12.63
C LYS A 142 22.41 -3.24 -12.76
N GLU A 143 23.21 -2.69 -11.86
CA GLU A 143 23.67 -1.32 -11.96
C GLU A 143 24.47 -1.21 -13.26
N SER A 144 23.93 -0.48 -14.23
CA SER A 144 24.70 -0.15 -15.42
C SER A 144 25.59 1.01 -15.04
N LYS A 145 26.77 0.71 -14.49
CA LYS A 145 27.85 1.67 -14.42
C LYS A 145 28.08 2.14 -15.85
N LEU A 146 27.75 3.39 -16.14
CA LEU A 146 27.95 4.00 -17.46
C LEU A 146 29.38 3.65 -17.91
N SER A 147 29.49 3.08 -19.11
CA SER A 147 30.73 2.76 -19.81
C SER A 147 31.47 4.03 -20.25
N PHE A 148 31.66 4.97 -19.33
CA PHE A 148 32.24 6.29 -19.56
C PHE A 148 33.78 6.27 -19.61
N LEU A 149 34.40 5.10 -19.86
CA LEU A 149 35.86 4.95 -19.92
C LEU A 149 36.37 4.31 -21.22
N ASP A 150 35.62 4.38 -22.33
CA ASP A 150 36.08 3.85 -23.64
C ASP A 150 36.24 4.90 -24.75
N GLY A 151 36.26 6.19 -24.40
CA GLY A 151 36.27 7.29 -25.39
C GLY A 151 37.53 8.14 -25.45
N GLY A 152 38.63 7.78 -24.77
CA GLY A 152 39.65 8.76 -24.39
C GLY A 152 41.11 8.35 -24.52
N ARG A 153 41.50 7.53 -25.50
CA ARG A 153 42.93 7.45 -25.93
C ARG A 153 43.03 7.17 -27.43
N ASN A 154 42.90 8.23 -28.22
CA ASN A 154 43.51 8.28 -29.55
C ASN A 154 44.29 9.59 -29.68
N CYS A 155 45.45 9.64 -29.02
CA CYS A 155 46.44 10.68 -29.24
C CYS A 155 47.53 10.08 -30.13
N GLY A 156 47.33 10.19 -31.44
CA GLY A 156 48.38 10.06 -32.42
C GLY A 156 48.34 11.30 -33.31
N TYR A 157 49.40 12.09 -33.26
CA TYR A 157 50.18 12.64 -34.39
C TYR A 157 51.25 13.57 -33.82
#